data_AF-A0A4Y2D5D6-F1
#
_entry.id   AF-A0A4Y2D5D6-F1
#
_cell.length_a   1.000
_cell.length_b   1.000
_cell.length_c   1.000
_cell.angle_alpha   90.00
_cell.angle_beta   90.00
_cell.angle_gamma   90.00
#
_symmetry.space_group_name_H-M   'P 1'
#
loop_
_entity.id
_entity.type
_entity.pdbx_description
1 polymer ?
#
loop_
_entity_poly.entity_id
_entity_poly.type
_entity_poly.pdbx_seq_one_letter_code
_entity_poly.pdbx_strand_id
1 'polypeptide(L)'
;MHEKSYSIIRLPVHLPDMQPVYFYDDEERQAIERAAKRNTMLTAWFELNRIDPEANRYLYADIPKHFVWKNNKWERRVRLGDRIVSRLYSASPKDTERFHLRMLLFHVPGAKSFEKSLQRYDGIF
;
A
#
# COMPACT_ATOMS: atom_id res chain seq x y z
N MET A 1 20.84 -20.83 20.11
CA MET A 1 20.16 -20.86 18.79
C MET A 1 19.36 -19.56 18.68
N HIS A 2 19.81 -18.57 17.90
CA HIS A 2 19.07 -17.31 17.77
C HIS A 2 17.90 -17.51 16.80
N GLU A 3 16.67 -17.43 17.29
CA GLU A 3 15.49 -17.31 16.43
C GLU A 3 15.57 -15.99 15.65
N LYS A 4 15.63 -16.07 14.33
CA LYS A 4 15.57 -14.87 13.47
C LYS A 4 14.18 -14.24 13.59
N SER A 5 14.12 -13.01 14.09
CA SER A 5 12.90 -12.19 14.20
C SER A 5 12.29 -11.87 12.84
N TYR A 6 10.96 -11.80 12.77
CA TYR A 6 10.23 -11.40 11.56
C TYR A 6 10.35 -9.88 11.31
N SER A 7 10.55 -9.48 10.05
CA SER A 7 10.46 -8.08 9.63
C SER A 7 8.99 -7.69 9.48
N ILE A 8 8.54 -6.69 10.24
CA ILE A 8 7.17 -6.19 10.17
C ILE A 8 7.10 -5.00 9.21
N ILE A 9 6.27 -5.11 8.16
CA ILE A 9 6.03 -4.01 7.20
C ILE A 9 4.61 -3.50 7.37
N ARG A 10 4.47 -2.22 7.73
CA ARG A 10 3.16 -1.57 7.86
C ARG A 10 2.79 -0.86 6.56
N LEU A 11 1.68 -1.26 5.98
CA LEU A 11 1.19 -0.77 4.71
C LEU A 11 0.13 0.32 4.93
N PRO A 12 0.35 1.54 4.43
CA PRO A 12 -0.60 2.62 4.57
C PRO A 12 -1.86 2.40 3.73
N VAL A 13 -3.00 2.75 4.33
CA VAL A 13 -4.28 2.86 3.65
C VAL A 13 -4.76 4.28 3.83
N HIS A 14 -5.03 4.95 2.72
CA HIS A 14 -5.55 6.31 2.67
C HIS A 14 -6.46 6.43 1.46
N LEU A 15 -7.32 7.44 1.46
CA LEU A 15 -8.13 7.82 0.31
C LEU A 15 -7.30 8.70 -0.64
N PRO A 16 -7.78 8.98 -1.87
CA PRO A 16 -7.16 9.98 -2.75
C PRO A 16 -6.87 11.28 -1.99
N ASP A 17 -5.67 11.82 -2.17
CA ASP A 17 -5.20 13.09 -1.57
C ASP A 17 -5.22 13.17 -0.02
N MET A 18 -5.50 12.05 0.66
CA MET A 18 -5.48 11.94 2.12
C MET A 18 -4.26 11.17 2.64
N GLN A 19 -3.16 11.13 1.88
CA GLN A 19 -1.92 10.53 2.33
C GLN A 19 -1.31 11.30 3.52
N PRO A 20 -0.71 10.60 4.49
CA PRO A 20 0.00 11.27 5.57
C PRO A 20 1.25 12.00 5.05
N VAL A 21 1.41 13.25 5.45
CA VAL A 21 2.58 14.09 5.16
C VAL A 21 3.23 14.46 6.49
N TYR A 22 4.52 14.16 6.64
CA TYR A 22 5.30 14.52 7.82
C TYR A 22 6.25 15.66 7.44
N PHE A 23 6.32 16.67 8.29
CA PHE A 23 7.11 17.87 8.09
C PHE A 23 7.62 18.39 9.44
N TYR A 24 8.66 19.21 9.39
CA TYR A 24 9.07 20.04 10.52
C TYR A 24 8.37 21.40 10.43
N ASP A 25 8.27 22.08 11.56
CA ASP A 25 7.73 23.45 11.62
C ASP A 25 8.41 24.32 10.53
N ASP A 26 7.59 25.13 9.85
CA ASP A 26 7.97 26.02 8.74
C ASP A 26 8.34 25.33 7.40
N GLU A 27 8.13 24.01 7.26
CA GLU A 27 8.33 23.27 6.00
C GLU A 27 7.03 22.83 5.31
N GLU A 28 5.86 23.25 5.77
CA GLU A 28 4.54 22.71 5.37
C GLU A 28 4.37 22.70 3.86
N ARG A 29 4.61 23.86 3.23
CA ARG A 29 4.44 24.04 1.78
C ARG A 29 5.37 23.12 0.99
N GLN A 30 6.64 23.06 1.39
CA GLN A 30 7.63 22.21 0.73
C GLN A 30 7.30 20.73 0.91
N ALA A 31 6.80 20.34 2.08
CA ALA A 31 6.40 18.97 2.37
C ALA A 31 5.19 18.54 1.52
N ILE A 32 4.20 19.41 1.35
CA ILE A 32 3.06 19.18 0.45
C ILE A 32 3.55 19.01 -1.00
N GLU A 33 4.42 19.90 -1.48
CA GLU A 33 4.98 19.82 -2.83
C GLU A 33 5.80 18.53 -3.04
N ARG A 34 6.56 18.10 -2.02
CA ARG A 34 7.30 16.83 -2.01
C ARG A 34 6.35 15.64 -2.03
N ALA A 35 5.27 15.67 -1.24
CA ALA A 35 4.28 14.60 -1.15
C ALA A 35 3.51 14.43 -2.45
N ALA A 36 3.11 15.52 -3.10
CA ALA A 36 2.42 15.49 -4.40
C ALA A 36 3.24 14.83 -5.52
N LYS A 37 4.57 14.88 -5.43
CA LYS A 37 5.50 14.31 -6.43
C LYS A 37 5.90 12.86 -6.14
N ARG A 38 5.55 12.32 -4.97
CA ARG A 38 6.02 11.00 -4.51
C ARG A 38 4.88 10.00 -4.45
N ASN A 39 5.16 8.77 -4.86
CA ASN A 39 4.24 7.68 -4.61
C ASN A 39 4.28 7.26 -3.14
N THR A 40 3.10 6.96 -2.59
CA THR A 40 2.99 6.15 -1.38
C THR A 40 3.15 4.68 -1.74
N MET A 41 3.30 3.82 -0.74
CA MET A 41 3.32 2.36 -0.97
C MET A 41 2.04 1.87 -1.65
N LEU A 42 0.89 2.52 -1.38
CA LEU A 42 -0.40 2.17 -1.96
C LEU A 42 -0.50 2.62 -3.42
N THR A 43 -0.18 3.89 -3.72
CA THR A 43 -0.24 4.38 -5.10
C THR A 43 0.80 3.70 -5.99
N ALA A 44 1.99 3.40 -5.45
CA ALA A 44 2.98 2.61 -6.18
C ALA A 44 2.54 1.17 -6.43
N TRP A 45 1.72 0.57 -5.56
CA TRP A 45 1.16 -0.75 -5.81
C TRP A 45 0.15 -0.72 -6.96
N PHE A 46 -0.68 0.33 -7.03
CA PHE A 46 -1.56 0.55 -8.17
C PHE A 46 -0.80 0.72 -9.48
N GLU A 47 0.28 1.50 -9.49
CA GLU A 47 1.17 1.64 -10.66
C GLU A 47 1.80 0.29 -11.02
N LEU A 48 2.34 -0.43 -10.04
CA LEU A 48 2.95 -1.75 -10.25
C LEU A 48 1.97 -2.72 -10.91
N ASN A 49 0.72 -2.77 -10.44
CA ASN A 49 -0.32 -3.62 -10.99
C ASN A 49 -0.70 -3.26 -12.45
N ARG A 50 -0.49 -2.00 -12.86
CA ARG A 50 -0.70 -1.60 -14.26
C ARG A 50 0.41 -2.10 -15.17
N ILE A 51 1.64 -2.21 -14.69
CA ILE A 51 2.83 -2.50 -15.51
C ILE A 51 3.34 -3.94 -15.40
N ASP A 52 3.18 -4.61 -14.27
CA ASP A 52 3.65 -5.98 -14.02
C ASP A 52 2.44 -6.91 -13.82
N PRO A 53 2.09 -7.75 -14.82
CA PRO A 53 1.02 -8.74 -14.72
C PRO A 53 1.19 -9.72 -13.55
N GLU A 54 2.42 -10.02 -13.13
CA GLU A 54 2.67 -10.92 -12.00
C GLU A 54 2.26 -10.26 -10.67
N ALA A 55 2.43 -8.94 -10.55
CA ALA A 55 2.01 -8.20 -9.37
C ALA A 55 0.49 -8.24 -9.15
N ASN A 56 -0.30 -8.36 -10.24
CA ASN A 56 -1.76 -8.45 -10.17
C ASN A 56 -2.28 -9.68 -9.43
N ARG A 57 -1.42 -10.69 -9.22
CA ARG A 57 -1.77 -11.94 -8.52
C ARG A 57 -1.70 -11.80 -7.01
N TYR A 58 -1.07 -10.76 -6.50
CA TYR A 58 -0.83 -10.57 -5.07
C TYR A 58 -1.79 -9.55 -4.47
N LEU A 59 -2.24 -9.84 -3.25
CA LEU A 59 -2.94 -8.88 -2.39
C LEU A 59 -1.99 -7.75 -2.00
N TYR A 60 -2.52 -6.56 -1.69
CA TYR A 60 -1.68 -5.47 -1.21
C TYR A 60 -0.85 -5.89 0.02
N ALA A 61 -1.47 -6.67 0.91
CA ALA A 61 -0.80 -7.28 2.05
C ALA A 61 0.39 -8.16 1.65
N ASP A 62 0.34 -8.90 0.55
CA ASP A 62 1.39 -9.86 0.21
C ASP A 62 2.54 -9.26 -0.60
N ILE A 63 2.36 -8.07 -1.17
CA ILE A 63 3.36 -7.40 -2.01
C ILE A 63 4.75 -7.36 -1.37
N PRO A 64 4.93 -7.02 -0.08
CA PRO A 64 6.26 -6.97 0.52
C PRO A 64 7.02 -8.31 0.55
N LYS A 65 6.32 -9.44 0.40
CA LYS A 65 6.95 -10.77 0.28
C LYS A 65 7.62 -10.97 -1.08
N HIS A 66 7.07 -10.35 -2.12
CA HIS A 66 7.51 -10.51 -3.53
C HIS A 66 8.28 -9.30 -4.06
N PHE A 67 8.06 -8.13 -3.46
CA PHE A 67 8.65 -6.86 -3.86
C PHE A 67 9.25 -6.15 -2.64
N VAL A 68 10.29 -5.36 -2.87
CA VAL A 68 10.92 -4.50 -1.87
C VAL A 68 10.56 -3.03 -2.16
N TRP A 69 10.28 -2.27 -1.10
CA TRP A 69 10.02 -0.85 -1.20
C TRP A 69 11.36 -0.08 -1.21
N LYS A 70 11.66 0.61 -2.31
CA LYS A 70 12.89 1.40 -2.47
C LYS A 70 12.62 2.60 -3.35
N ASN A 71 13.14 3.78 -2.99
CA ASN A 71 13.05 5.00 -3.79
C ASN A 71 11.61 5.33 -4.26
N ASN A 72 10.63 5.17 -3.38
CA ASN A 72 9.20 5.36 -3.65
C ASN A 72 8.62 4.45 -4.75
N LYS A 73 9.20 3.26 -4.94
CA LYS A 73 8.77 2.25 -5.91
C LYS A 73 8.85 0.85 -5.32
N TRP A 74 8.05 -0.05 -5.89
CA TRP A 74 8.13 -1.47 -5.65
C TRP A 74 9.06 -2.12 -6.68
N GLU A 75 10.11 -2.76 -6.21
CA GLU A 75 11.08 -3.48 -7.05
C GLU A 75 11.00 -4.98 -6.76
N ARG A 76 11.13 -5.83 -7.79
CA ARG A 76 11.06 -7.29 -7.61
C ARG A 76 12.15 -7.75 -6.66
N ARG A 77 11.77 -8.56 -5.67
CA ARG A 77 12.71 -9.11 -4.68
C ARG A 77 13.57 -10.20 -5.34
N VAL A 78 14.89 -10.07 -5.21
CA VAL A 78 15.85 -11.05 -5.75
C VAL A 78 15.93 -12.32 -4.88
N ARG A 79 15.78 -12.19 -3.55
CA ARG A 79 15.81 -13.31 -2.61
C ARG A 79 14.45 -13.51 -1.95
N LEU A 80 13.69 -14.50 -2.41
CA LEU A 80 12.44 -14.92 -1.78
C LEU A 80 12.78 -15.80 -0.57
N GLY A 81 12.19 -15.54 0.61
CA GLY A 81 12.48 -16.30 1.83
C GLY A 81 12.69 -15.47 3.10
N ASP A 82 12.59 -14.13 3.01
CA ASP A 82 12.61 -13.29 4.21
C ASP A 82 11.35 -13.54 5.05
N ARG A 83 11.52 -13.67 6.37
CA ARG A 83 10.45 -13.78 7.38
C ARG A 83 9.68 -12.46 7.47
N ILE A 84 8.88 -12.12 6.46
CA ILE A 84 8.14 -10.85 6.36
C ILE A 84 6.69 -11.06 6.80
N VAL A 85 6.25 -10.26 7.77
CA VAL A 85 4.85 -10.12 8.14
C VAL A 85 4.41 -8.70 7.80
N SER A 86 3.45 -8.59 6.91
CA SER A 86 2.84 -7.32 6.52
C SER A 86 1.55 -7.08 7.31
N ARG A 87 1.27 -5.81 7.61
CA ARG A 87 0.02 -5.39 8.27
C ARG A 87 -0.48 -4.10 7.62
N LEU A 88 -1.73 -4.08 7.17
CA LEU A 88 -2.37 -2.81 6.79
C LEU A 88 -2.64 -2.00 8.06
N TYR A 89 -2.43 -0.68 8.01
CA TYR A 89 -2.84 0.19 9.12
C TYR A 89 -4.33 -0.02 9.44
N SER A 90 -4.67 0.12 10.72
CA SER A 90 -6.05 0.07 11.18
C SER A 90 -6.83 1.25 10.62
N ALA A 91 -8.02 0.98 10.12
CA ALA A 91 -9.03 1.99 9.81
C ALA A 91 -10.18 1.80 10.81
N SER A 92 -10.65 2.90 11.41
CA SER A 92 -11.82 2.87 12.28
C SER A 92 -13.07 2.61 11.43
N PRO A 93 -14.05 1.81 11.88
CA PRO A 93 -15.34 1.70 11.20
C PRO A 93 -16.09 3.03 11.05
N LYS A 94 -15.78 4.04 11.88
CA LYS A 94 -16.31 5.41 11.74
C LYS A 94 -15.74 6.16 10.52
N ASP A 95 -14.57 5.74 10.05
CA ASP A 95 -13.96 6.22 8.81
C ASP A 95 -14.37 5.24 7.70
N THR A 96 -15.65 5.31 7.36
CA THR A 96 -16.35 4.32 6.56
C THR A 96 -15.61 4.03 5.26
N GLU A 97 -15.28 5.05 4.48
CA GLU A 97 -14.63 4.87 3.18
C GLU A 97 -13.25 4.22 3.29
N ARG A 98 -12.40 4.69 4.22
CA ARG A 98 -11.08 4.09 4.41
C ARG A 98 -11.17 2.67 4.97
N PHE A 99 -12.19 2.38 5.79
CA PHE A 99 -12.45 1.03 6.29
C PHE A 99 -12.83 0.08 5.15
N HIS A 100 -13.76 0.46 4.28
CA HIS A 100 -14.13 -0.33 3.11
C HIS A 100 -12.96 -0.51 2.16
N LEU A 101 -12.21 0.55 1.87
CA LEU A 101 -10.99 0.46 1.06
C LEU A 101 -9.98 -0.51 1.68
N ARG A 102 -9.73 -0.44 2.99
CA ARG A 102 -8.84 -1.38 3.69
C ARG A 102 -9.30 -2.83 3.50
N MET A 103 -10.60 -3.09 3.61
CA MET A 103 -11.16 -4.43 3.41
C MET A 103 -10.95 -4.91 1.97
N LEU A 104 -11.20 -4.05 0.98
CA LEU A 104 -10.98 -4.37 -0.43
C LEU A 104 -9.50 -4.66 -0.71
N LEU A 105 -8.58 -3.82 -0.24
CA LEU A 105 -7.14 -4.02 -0.41
C LEU A 105 -6.62 -5.30 0.27
N PHE A 106 -7.32 -5.79 1.28
CA PHE A 106 -6.98 -7.02 1.98
C PHE A 106 -7.47 -8.29 1.25
N HIS A 107 -8.56 -8.21 0.48
CA HIS A 107 -9.18 -9.39 -0.15
C HIS A 107 -9.11 -9.41 -1.68
N VAL A 108 -8.84 -8.26 -2.31
CA VAL A 108 -8.90 -8.10 -3.77
C VAL A 108 -7.49 -7.87 -4.32
N PRO A 109 -6.93 -8.82 -5.08
CA PRO A 109 -5.62 -8.65 -5.71
C PRO A 109 -5.71 -7.77 -6.97
N GLY A 110 -4.56 -7.21 -7.36
CA GLY A 110 -4.41 -6.52 -8.64
C GLY A 110 -5.24 -5.26 -8.83
N ALA A 111 -5.56 -4.55 -7.75
CA ALA A 111 -6.24 -3.26 -7.88
C ALA A 111 -5.31 -2.22 -8.53
N LYS A 112 -5.84 -1.42 -9.46
CA LYS A 112 -5.04 -0.52 -10.31
C LYS A 112 -5.28 0.96 -10.06
N SER A 113 -6.27 1.29 -9.25
CA SER A 113 -6.63 2.65 -8.83
C SER A 113 -7.55 2.59 -7.60
N PHE A 114 -7.77 3.73 -6.97
CA PHE A 114 -8.78 3.87 -5.92
C PHE A 114 -10.17 3.52 -6.43
N GLU A 115 -10.58 4.09 -7.57
CA GLU A 115 -11.88 3.84 -8.21
C GLU A 115 -12.12 2.35 -8.49
N LYS A 116 -11.14 1.65 -9.10
CA LYS A 116 -11.28 0.22 -9.37
C LYS A 116 -11.30 -0.64 -8.12
N SER A 117 -10.70 -0.15 -7.03
CA SER A 117 -10.79 -0.82 -5.73
C SER A 117 -12.21 -0.69 -5.17
N LEU A 118 -12.81 0.50 -5.27
CA LEU A 118 -14.14 0.83 -4.74
C LEU A 118 -15.29 0.27 -5.61
N GLN A 119 -15.17 0.28 -6.94
CA GLN A 119 -16.21 -0.24 -7.86
C GLN A 119 -16.47 -1.75 -7.72
N ARG A 120 -15.48 -2.53 -7.24
CA ARG A 120 -15.69 -3.97 -6.99
C ARG A 120 -16.59 -4.24 -5.79
N TYR A 121 -16.95 -3.22 -5.01
CA TYR A 121 -17.91 -3.31 -3.92
C TYR A 121 -19.36 -3.39 -4.44
N ASP A 122 -19.69 -2.66 -5.52
CA ASP A 122 -21.07 -2.55 -6.03
C ASP A 122 -21.59 -3.80 -6.76
N GLY A 123 -20.81 -4.87 -6.81
CA GLY A 123 -21.16 -6.14 -7.48
C GLY A 123 -21.17 -7.38 -6.57
N ILE A 124 -21.06 -7.19 -5.26
CA ILE A 124 -21.07 -8.29 -4.27
C ILE A 124 -22.20 -8.04 -3.26
N PHE A 125 -23.46 -7.97 -3.74
CA PHE A 125 -24.69 -8.32 -3.02
C PHE A 125 -25.81 -8.55 -4.03
#